data_AF-A0A7J8LI24-F1
#
_entry.id   AF-A0A7J8LI24-F1
#
_cell.length_a   1.000
_cell.length_b   1.000
_cell.length_c   1.000
_cell.angle_alpha   90.00
_cell.angle_beta   90.00
_cell.angle_gamma   90.00
#
_symmetry.space_group_name_H-M   'P 1'
#
loop_
_entity.id
_entity.type
_entity.pdbx_description
1 polymer ?
#
loop_
_entity_poly.entity_id
_entity_poly.type
_entity_poly.pdbx_seq_one_letter_code
_entity_poly.pdbx_strand_id
1 'polypeptide(L)'
;MFDLRNVVISVPLPALREAPNVRQIDGEWRYDSRNSILEWSILLIDNSNRSGSMEFVVPPADSSVFFPISVRFSATSLYSDLKVVNIIPLRGGATPKFSQRTNLSTENYQVV
;
A
#
# COMPACT_ATOMS: atom_id res chain seq x y z
N MET A 1 16.53 2.15 -0.51
CA MET A 1 15.20 2.32 -1.13
C MET A 1 14.25 1.34 -0.46
N PHE A 2 12.98 1.69 -0.25
CA PHE A 2 12.04 0.83 0.48
C PHE A 2 11.37 -0.18 -0.44
N ASP A 3 11.35 -1.43 -0.01
CA ASP A 3 10.58 -2.50 -0.64
C ASP A 3 9.17 -2.48 -0.05
N LEU A 4 8.21 -1.96 -0.83
CA LEU A 4 6.81 -1.88 -0.41
C LEU A 4 6.10 -3.19 -0.75
N ARG A 5 5.46 -3.80 0.23
CA ARG A 5 4.77 -5.09 0.10
C ARG A 5 3.28 -4.95 0.26
N ASN A 6 2.55 -5.74 -0.50
CA ASN A 6 1.09 -5.81 -0.51
C ASN A 6 0.49 -4.41 -0.69
N VAL A 7 0.95 -3.70 -1.73
CA VAL A 7 0.47 -2.37 -2.05
C VAL A 7 -0.95 -2.49 -2.60
N VAL A 8 -1.89 -1.76 -2.01
CA VAL A 8 -3.27 -1.67 -2.45
C VAL A 8 -3.65 -0.20 -2.59
N ILE A 9 -3.98 0.22 -3.81
CA ILE A 9 -4.49 1.54 -4.14
C ILE A 9 -6.00 1.39 -4.35
N SER A 10 -6.79 2.03 -3.50
CA SER A 10 -8.25 1.98 -3.51
C SER A 10 -8.79 3.28 -4.10
N VAL A 11 -9.41 3.19 -5.26
CA VAL A 11 -10.07 4.29 -5.97
C VAL A 11 -11.59 4.19 -5.75
N PRO A 12 -12.22 5.15 -5.06
CA PRO A 12 -13.68 5.25 -5.01
C PRO A 12 -14.25 5.39 -6.42
N LEU A 13 -15.37 4.74 -6.68
CA LEU A 13 -16.10 4.83 -7.94
C LEU A 13 -17.53 5.30 -7.67
N PRO A 14 -18.19 5.93 -8.65
CA PRO A 14 -19.63 6.13 -8.55
C PRO A 14 -20.34 4.77 -8.47
N ALA A 15 -21.59 4.75 -8.01
CA ALA A 15 -22.37 3.51 -8.00
C ALA A 15 -22.53 2.96 -9.43
N LEU A 16 -21.84 1.86 -9.74
CA LEU A 16 -21.88 1.22 -11.05
C LEU A 16 -22.84 0.03 -11.07
N ARG A 17 -23.55 -0.13 -12.19
CA ARG A 17 -24.35 -1.34 -12.45
C ARG A 17 -23.48 -2.56 -12.78
N GLU A 18 -22.33 -2.32 -13.40
CA GLU A 18 -21.36 -3.32 -13.84
C GLU A 18 -19.95 -2.92 -13.38
N ALA A 19 -19.01 -3.85 -13.33
CA ALA A 19 -17.63 -3.56 -12.97
C ALA A 19 -16.98 -2.57 -13.97
N PRO A 20 -16.02 -1.73 -13.53
CA PRO A 20 -15.28 -0.85 -14.43
C PRO A 20 -14.53 -1.67 -15.50
N ASN A 21 -14.40 -1.11 -16.70
CA ASN A 21 -13.64 -1.76 -17.77
C ASN A 21 -12.15 -1.41 -17.65
N VAL A 22 -11.37 -2.31 -17.06
CA VAL A 22 -9.90 -2.15 -16.93
C VAL A 22 -9.23 -2.52 -18.25
N ARG A 23 -8.51 -1.57 -18.83
CA ARG A 23 -7.85 -1.69 -20.15
C ARG A 23 -6.39 -2.10 -20.03
N GLN A 24 -5.69 -1.52 -19.05
CA GLN A 24 -4.28 -1.78 -18.78
C GLN A 24 -4.06 -1.75 -17.28
N ILE A 25 -3.16 -2.60 -16.80
CA ILE A 25 -2.78 -2.62 -15.39
C ILE A 25 -1.40 -3.24 -15.19
N ASP A 26 -0.60 -2.60 -14.33
CA ASP A 26 0.58 -3.20 -13.74
C ASP A 26 0.21 -3.85 -12.39
N GLY A 27 0.04 -5.17 -12.37
CA GLY A 27 -0.41 -5.90 -11.18
C GLY A 27 -1.83 -6.45 -11.34
N GLU A 28 -2.58 -6.53 -10.24
CA GLU A 28 -3.91 -7.15 -10.18
C GLU A 28 -4.98 -6.13 -9.79
N TRP A 29 -6.24 -6.40 -10.12
CA TRP A 29 -7.36 -5.57 -9.67
C TRP A 29 -8.56 -6.36 -9.19
N ARG A 30 -9.36 -5.69 -8.36
CA ARG A 30 -10.64 -6.18 -7.86
C ARG A 30 -11.63 -5.04 -7.76
N TYR A 31 -12.89 -5.29 -8.10
CA TYR A 31 -13.98 -4.34 -7.85
C TYR A 31 -14.86 -4.83 -6.69
N ASP A 32 -14.93 -4.02 -5.63
CA ASP A 32 -15.87 -4.19 -4.52
C ASP A 32 -17.14 -3.41 -4.83
N SER A 33 -18.14 -4.09 -5.40
CA SER A 33 -19.42 -3.48 -5.77
C SER A 33 -20.24 -3.02 -4.57
N ARG A 34 -20.02 -3.58 -3.39
CA ARG A 34 -20.76 -3.20 -2.17
C ARG A 34 -20.33 -1.83 -1.69
N ASN A 35 -19.03 -1.54 -1.76
CA ASN A 35 -18.47 -0.26 -1.34
C ASN A 35 -18.21 0.71 -2.51
N SER A 36 -18.45 0.26 -3.76
CA SER A 36 -18.10 0.99 -4.99
C SER A 36 -16.63 1.40 -5.02
N ILE A 37 -15.73 0.43 -4.81
CA ILE A 37 -14.26 0.68 -4.78
C ILE A 37 -13.58 -0.21 -5.82
N LEU A 38 -12.73 0.39 -6.64
CA LEU A 38 -11.74 -0.31 -7.45
C LEU A 38 -10.43 -0.42 -6.68
N GLU A 39 -9.98 -1.63 -6.43
CA GLU A 39 -8.70 -1.90 -5.79
C GLU A 39 -7.67 -2.33 -6.84
N TRP A 40 -6.57 -1.61 -6.89
CA TRP A 40 -5.36 -1.94 -7.63
C TRP A 40 -4.32 -2.50 -6.67
N SER A 41 -3.88 -3.74 -6.88
CA SER A 41 -2.94 -4.45 -6.01
C SER A 41 -1.62 -4.76 -6.71
N ILE A 42 -0.51 -4.43 -6.05
CA ILE A 42 0.85 -4.79 -6.46
C ILE A 42 1.55 -5.48 -5.30
N LEU A 43 2.00 -6.72 -5.51
CA LEU A 43 2.57 -7.54 -4.43
C LEU A 43 3.87 -6.94 -3.85
N LEU A 44 4.73 -6.41 -4.72
CA LEU A 44 6.02 -5.84 -4.37
C LEU A 44 6.33 -4.65 -5.30
N ILE A 45 6.64 -3.50 -4.71
CA ILE A 45 7.26 -2.36 -5.40
C ILE A 45 8.66 -2.19 -4.82
N ASP A 46 9.66 -2.36 -5.67
CA ASP A 46 11.08 -2.17 -5.35
C ASP A 46 11.78 -1.36 -6.46
N ASN A 47 13.12 -1.41 -6.50
CA ASN A 47 13.89 -0.63 -7.47
C ASN A 47 13.72 -1.09 -8.93
N SER A 48 13.20 -2.29 -9.18
CA SER A 48 12.97 -2.84 -10.52
C SER A 48 11.67 -2.32 -11.17
N ASN A 49 10.70 -1.90 -10.37
CA ASN A 49 9.35 -1.51 -10.83
C ASN A 49 8.83 -0.26 -10.10
N ARG A 50 9.66 0.80 -10.10
CA ARG A 50 9.40 2.08 -9.40
C ARG A 50 8.24 2.90 -9.98
N SER A 51 7.63 2.43 -11.05
CA SER A 51 6.52 3.08 -11.73
C SER A 51 5.58 2.01 -12.22
N GLY A 52 4.29 2.33 -12.20
CA GLY A 52 3.22 1.47 -12.68
C GLY A 52 2.00 2.32 -13.00
N SER A 53 1.07 1.73 -13.72
CA SER A 53 -0.11 2.37 -14.25
C SER A 53 -1.33 1.45 -14.17
N MET A 54 -2.50 2.06 -14.06
CA MET A 54 -3.78 1.40 -14.27
C MET A 54 -4.64 2.33 -15.13
N GLU A 55 -5.26 1.77 -16.15
CA GLU A 55 -6.22 2.46 -17.00
C GLU A 55 -7.55 1.72 -16.94
N PHE A 56 -8.62 2.46 -16.61
CA PHE A 56 -9.96 1.92 -16.56
C PHE A 56 -11.00 2.92 -17.07
N VAL A 57 -12.14 2.42 -17.49
CA VAL A 57 -13.26 3.21 -18.02
C VAL A 57 -14.51 2.96 -17.19
N VAL A 58 -15.20 4.05 -16.86
CA VAL A 58 -16.51 4.07 -16.21
C VAL A 58 -17.48 4.95 -17.03
N PRO A 59 -18.80 4.85 -16.81
CA PRO A 59 -19.75 5.82 -17.35
C PRO A 59 -19.40 7.26 -16.92
N PRO A 60 -19.86 8.28 -17.67
CA PRO A 60 -19.63 9.68 -17.31
C PRO A 60 -20.05 9.98 -15.87
N ALA A 61 -19.14 10.56 -15.10
CA ALA A 61 -19.33 10.94 -13.71
C ALA A 61 -18.53 12.22 -13.42
N ASP A 62 -18.92 12.92 -12.35
CA ASP A 62 -18.13 14.05 -11.85
C ASP A 62 -16.77 13.55 -11.33
N SER A 63 -15.68 14.24 -11.62
CA SER A 63 -14.34 13.78 -11.24
C SER A 63 -14.12 13.70 -9.73
N SER A 64 -14.87 14.46 -8.93
CA SER A 64 -14.74 14.45 -7.46
C SER A 64 -15.10 13.10 -6.85
N VAL A 65 -15.90 12.27 -7.52
CA VAL A 65 -16.32 10.97 -6.99
C VAL A 65 -15.18 9.95 -6.93
N PHE A 66 -14.06 10.21 -7.60
CA PHE A 66 -12.88 9.34 -7.61
C PHE A 66 -11.94 9.59 -6.42
N PHE A 67 -12.29 10.52 -5.53
CA PHE A 67 -11.47 10.94 -4.40
C PHE A 67 -12.22 10.73 -3.07
N PRO A 68 -11.50 10.47 -1.96
CA PRO A 68 -10.05 10.32 -1.88
C PRO A 68 -9.55 8.95 -2.35
N ILE A 69 -8.44 8.92 -3.09
CA ILE A 69 -7.73 7.68 -3.40
C ILE A 69 -6.92 7.29 -2.17
N SER A 70 -7.13 6.08 -1.64
CA SER A 70 -6.42 5.60 -0.46
C SER A 70 -5.34 4.60 -0.85
N VAL A 71 -4.16 4.70 -0.24
CA VAL A 71 -3.03 3.80 -0.50
C VAL A 71 -2.67 3.05 0.78
N ARG A 72 -2.57 1.72 0.70
CA ARG A 72 -2.12 0.86 1.79
C ARG A 72 -0.92 0.05 1.36
N PHE A 73 0.10 -0.03 2.19
CA PHE A 73 1.23 -0.93 2.00
C PHE A 73 1.92 -1.21 3.33
N SER A 74 2.83 -2.16 3.32
CA SER A 74 3.72 -2.46 4.44
C SER A 74 5.17 -2.58 4.00
N ALA A 75 6.10 -2.35 4.92
CA ALA A 75 7.51 -2.64 4.70
C ALA A 75 8.14 -3.21 5.97
N THR A 76 9.16 -4.05 5.82
CA THR A 76 9.93 -4.58 6.95
C THR A 76 11.07 -3.66 7.37
N SER A 77 11.24 -2.52 6.70
CA SER A 77 12.22 -1.49 7.05
C SER A 77 11.51 -0.21 7.47
N LEU A 78 12.03 0.46 8.49
CA LEU A 78 11.45 1.70 9.00
C LEU A 78 11.93 2.91 8.17
N TYR A 79 11.04 3.88 7.98
CA TYR A 79 11.36 5.12 7.26
C TYR A 79 12.51 5.90 7.90
N SER A 80 12.53 5.97 9.22
CA SER A 80 13.55 6.68 10.01
C SER A 80 14.87 5.92 10.16
N ASP A 81 14.96 4.71 9.63
CA ASP A 81 16.08 3.77 9.84
C ASP A 81 16.41 3.44 11.31
N LEU A 82 15.43 3.62 12.22
CA LEU A 82 15.61 3.30 13.64
C LEU A 82 15.82 1.80 13.86
N LYS A 83 16.88 1.44 14.60
CA LYS A 83 17.26 0.04 14.86
C LYS A 83 17.72 -0.15 16.30
N VAL A 84 17.37 -1.29 16.90
CA VAL A 84 17.97 -1.72 18.17
C VAL A 84 19.30 -2.37 17.85
N VAL A 85 20.39 -1.71 18.20
CA VAL A 85 21.74 -2.20 17.89
C VAL A 85 22.28 -3.16 18.94
N ASN A 86 21.85 -3.02 20.20
CA ASN A 86 22.33 -3.86 21.30
C ASN A 86 21.38 -3.81 22.50
N ILE A 87 21.45 -4.83 23.38
CA ILE A 87 20.81 -4.86 24.70
C ILE A 87 21.91 -5.01 25.76
N ILE A 88 21.93 -4.13 26.75
CA ILE A 88 22.99 -4.11 27.78
C ILE A 88 22.38 -4.43 29.15
N PRO A 89 22.91 -5.40 29.91
CA PRO A 89 22.43 -5.73 31.25
C PRO A 89 22.82 -4.66 32.27
N LEU A 90 21.86 -4.23 33.10
CA LEU A 90 22.05 -3.14 34.08
C LEU A 90 23.05 -3.48 35.19
N ARG A 91 23.20 -4.77 35.55
CA ARG A 91 24.06 -5.23 36.65
C ARG A 91 25.34 -5.91 36.16
N GLY A 92 25.75 -5.62 34.92
CA GLY A 92 26.86 -6.33 34.26
C GLY A 92 26.48 -7.77 33.86
N GLY A 93 27.42 -8.46 33.23
CA GLY A 93 27.21 -9.81 32.68
C GLY A 93 27.16 -9.84 31.15
N ALA A 94 26.93 -11.03 30.59
CA ALA A 94 26.90 -11.21 29.14
C ALA A 94 25.68 -10.52 28.51
N THR A 95 25.89 -9.93 27.32
CA THR A 95 24.80 -9.39 26.49
C THR A 95 23.79 -10.49 26.18
N PRO A 96 22.49 -10.30 26.49
CA PRO A 96 21.46 -11.27 26.17
C PRO A 96 21.23 -11.33 24.65
N LYS A 97 20.86 -12.51 24.16
CA LYS A 97 20.38 -12.66 22.78
C LYS A 97 19.04 -11.95 22.64
N PHE A 98 18.81 -11.31 21.50
CA PHE A 98 17.54 -10.69 21.18
C PHE A 98 17.17 -10.89 19.71
N SER A 99 15.89 -10.70 19.41
CA SER A 99 15.38 -10.60 18.05
C SER A 99 14.58 -9.30 17.92
N GLN A 100 14.55 -8.74 16.71
CA GLN A 100 13.77 -7.56 16.39
C GLN A 100 12.88 -7.87 15.19
N ARG A 101 11.64 -7.40 15.23
CA ARG A 101 10.73 -7.33 14.09
C ARG A 101 10.34 -5.88 13.88
N THR A 102 10.52 -5.39 12.66
CA THR A 102 10.14 -4.05 12.23
C THR A 102 8.98 -4.13 11.27
N ASN A 103 8.06 -3.18 11.39
CA ASN A 103 6.92 -3.04 10.50
C ASN A 103 6.64 -1.55 10.29
N LEU A 104 6.64 -1.14 9.04
CA LEU A 104 6.09 0.13 8.60
C LEU A 104 4.76 -0.15 7.92
N SER A 105 3.75 0.64 8.24
CA SER A 105 2.42 0.57 7.63
C SER A 105 1.85 1.97 7.47
N THR A 106 0.99 2.14 6.48
CA THR A 106 0.23 3.37 6.28
C THR A 106 -0.89 3.51 7.30
N GLU A 107 -1.12 4.73 7.81
CA GLU A 107 -2.39 5.11 8.43
C GLU A 107 -3.27 5.80 7.38
N ASN A 108 -3.35 7.14 7.39
CA ASN A 108 -4.08 7.92 6.39
C ASN A 108 -3.15 8.38 5.27
N TYR A 109 -2.89 7.50 4.30
CA TYR A 109 -2.16 7.83 3.08
C TYR A 109 -3.14 8.01 1.93
N GLN A 110 -3.44 9.26 1.57
CA GLN A 110 -4.50 9.59 0.62
C GLN A 110 -4.08 10.65 -0.39
N VAL A 111 -4.68 10.58 -1.58
CA VAL A 111 -4.70 11.66 -2.56
C VAL A 111 -6.11 12.25 -2.54
N VAL A 112 -6.20 13.57 -2.37
CA VAL A 112 -7.45 14.35 -2.23
C VAL A 112 -7.63 15.35 -3.36
#